data_AF-A0A382NKZ4-F1
#
_entry.id   AF-A0A382NKZ4-F1
#
_cell.length_a   1.000
_cell.length_b   1.000
_cell.length_c   1.000
_cell.angle_alpha   90.00
_cell.angle_beta   90.00
_cell.angle_gamma   90.00
#
_symmetry.space_group_name_H-M   'P 1'
#
loop_
_entity.id
_entity.type
_entity.pdbx_description
1 polymer ?
#
loop_
_entity_poly.entity_id
_entity_poly.type
_entity_poly.pdbx_seq_one_letter_code
_entity_poly.pdbx_strand_id
1 'polypeptide(L)' 'MGETRIAMWSGPRNISTALMRSFGNRPDTFVTDEPLYGHFLKNTGIQHPGREEIIQSQNTDWEKIT' A
#
# COMPACT_ATOMS: atom_id res chain seq x y z
N MET A 1 16.35 -18.83 6.90
CA MET A 1 15.03 -18.40 7.39
C MET A 1 14.45 -17.48 6.34
N GLY A 2 13.20 -17.69 5.93
CA GLY A 2 12.53 -16.84 4.95
C GLY A 2 12.02 -15.54 5.57
N GLU A 3 11.78 -14.54 4.73
CA GLU A 3 11.08 -13.32 5.08
C GLU A 3 9.60 -13.61 5.41
N THR A 4 9.07 -13.01 6.48
CA THR A 4 7.64 -13.10 6.82
C THR A 4 6.92 -11.89 6.24
N ARG A 5 5.95 -12.12 5.35
CA ARG A 5 5.11 -11.07 4.78
C ARG A 5 3.75 -11.02 5.45
N ILE A 6 3.28 -9.83 5.77
CA ILE A 6 1.98 -9.59 6.41
C ILE A 6 1.16 -8.70 5.49
N ALA A 7 0.08 -9.23 4.93
CA ALA A 7 -0.91 -8.43 4.21
C ALA A 7 -1.92 -7.86 5.23
N MET A 8 -1.94 -6.55 5.39
CA MET A 8 -2.86 -5.85 6.29
C MET A 8 -3.90 -5.09 5.46
N TRP A 9 -5.18 -5.42 5.64
CA TRP A 9 -6.30 -4.78 4.97
C TRP A 9 -7.23 -4.18 6.01
N SER A 10 -7.63 -2.92 5.80
CA SER A 10 -8.49 -2.22 6.73
C SER A 10 -9.34 -1.20 6.00
N GLY A 11 -10.58 -1.01 6.47
CA GLY A 11 -11.38 0.14 6.07
C GLY A 11 -10.84 1.45 6.66
N PRO A 12 -11.32 2.61 6.16
CA PRO A 12 -10.99 3.92 6.71
C PRO A 12 -11.32 4.01 8.20
N ARG A 13 -10.49 4.76 8.95
CA ARG A 13 -10.71 5.07 10.39
C ARG A 13 -10.67 3.86 11.32
N ASN A 14 -9.93 2.81 10.97
CA ASN A 14 -9.84 1.57 11.76
C ASN A 14 -8.39 1.25 12.21
N ILE A 15 -7.69 2.26 12.75
CA ILE A 15 -6.38 2.11 13.44
C ILE A 15 -5.21 1.62 12.54
N SER A 16 -5.43 1.36 11.26
CA SER A 16 -4.40 0.91 10.30
C SER A 16 -3.13 1.78 10.31
N THR A 17 -3.28 3.10 10.35
CA THR A 17 -2.14 4.03 10.44
C THR A 17 -1.32 3.83 11.71
N ALA A 18 -1.97 3.61 12.85
CA ALA A 18 -1.26 3.38 14.11
C ALA A 18 -0.52 2.03 14.09
N LEU A 19 -1.14 1.00 13.51
CA LEU A 19 -0.52 -0.30 13.32
C LEU A 19 0.71 -0.19 12.39
N MET A 20 0.58 0.47 11.24
CA MET A 20 1.69 0.71 10.31
C MET A 20 2.85 1.45 10.98
N ARG A 21 2.57 2.49 11.79
CA ARG A 21 3.59 3.21 12.56
C ARG A 21 4.27 2.33 13.61
N SER A 22 3.53 1.43 14.25
CA SER A 22 4.10 0.48 15.22
C SER A 22 5.14 -0.45 14.58
N PHE A 23 4.88 -0.93 13.36
CA PHE A 23 5.86 -1.71 12.61
C PHE A 23 6.99 -0.81 12.10
N GLY A 24 6.70 0.30 11.43
CA GLY A 24 7.71 1.19 10.85
C GLY A 24 8.70 1.80 11.85
N ASN A 25 8.38 1.85 13.13
CA ASN A 25 9.30 2.26 14.20
C ASN A 25 10.31 1.17 14.61
N ARG A 26 10.20 -0.04 14.09
CA ARG A 26 11.12 -1.15 14.39
C ARG A 26 12.18 -1.27 13.29
N PRO A 27 13.46 -1.45 13.64
CA PRO A 27 14.55 -1.53 12.67
C PRO A 27 14.57 -2.84 11.86
N ASP A 28 13.84 -3.86 12.30
CA ASP A 28 13.79 -5.19 11.68
C ASP A 28 12.61 -5.37 10.71
N THR A 29 11.89 -4.30 10.39
CA THR A 29 10.70 -4.37 9.53
C THR A 29 10.71 -3.30 8.45
N PHE A 30 9.99 -3.58 7.37
CA PHE A 30 9.68 -2.63 6.31
C PHE A 30 8.16 -2.56 6.15
N VAL A 31 7.63 -1.35 5.96
CA VAL A 31 6.20 -1.10 5.81
C VAL A 31 5.96 -0.29 4.56
N THR A 32 5.01 -0.74 3.74
CA THR A 32 4.52 0.01 2.56
C THR A 32 3.07 0.40 2.78
N ASP A 33 2.75 1.66 2.49
CA ASP A 33 1.40 2.19 2.60
C ASP A 33 0.66 2.04 1.26
N GLU A 34 -0.52 1.43 1.30
CA GLU A 34 -1.44 1.21 0.17
C GLU A 34 -0.77 0.86 -1.19
N PRO A 35 0.09 -0.18 -1.28
CA PRO A 35 0.89 -0.42 -2.47
C PRO A 35 0.07 -0.77 -3.72
N LEU A 36 -1.14 -1.33 -3.55
CA LEU A 36 -2.03 -1.74 -4.63
C LEU A 36 -2.88 -0.57 -5.18
N TYR A 37 -2.77 0.64 -4.63
CA TYR A 37 -3.69 1.73 -4.97
C TYR A 37 -3.52 2.23 -6.39
N GLY A 38 -2.29 2.40 -6.87
CA GLY A 38 -2.00 2.75 -8.27
C GLY A 38 -2.54 1.71 -9.25
N HIS A 39 -2.39 0.40 -8.95
CA HIS A 39 -2.97 -0.67 -9.74
C HIS A 39 -4.51 -0.58 -9.77
N PHE A 40 -5.14 -0.40 -8.59
CA PHE A 40 -6.58 -0.26 -8.47
C PHE A 40 -7.13 0.92 -9.28
N LEU A 41 -6.53 2.11 -9.17
CA LEU A 41 -6.96 3.31 -9.91
C LEU A 41 -6.78 3.18 -11.42
N LYS A 42 -5.70 2.51 -11.86
CA LYS A 42 -5.46 2.23 -13.27
C LYS A 42 -6.50 1.27 -13.83
N ASN A 43 -6.79 0.18 -13.10
CA ASN A 43 -7.67 -0.89 -13.56
C ASN A 43 -9.16 -0.50 -13.51
N THR A 44 -9.59 0.23 -12.48
CA THR A 44 -11.01 0.60 -12.32
C THR A 44 -11.43 1.82 -13.12
N GLY A 45 -10.49 2.73 -13.42
CA GLY A 45 -10.81 3.97 -14.14
C GLY A 45 -11.69 4.95 -13.36
N ILE A 46 -11.85 4.76 -12.04
CA ILE A 46 -12.63 5.67 -11.18
C ILE A 46 -12.05 7.08 -11.22
N GLN A 47 -12.92 8.09 -11.25
CA GLN A 47 -12.53 9.49 -11.13
C GLN A 47 -12.09 9.77 -9.69
N HIS A 48 -10.79 9.99 -9.49
CA HIS A 48 -10.19 10.24 -8.18
C HIS A 48 -9.28 11.47 -8.24
N PRO A 49 -9.32 12.38 -7.24
CA PRO A 49 -8.38 13.49 -7.16
C PRO A 49 -6.92 13.02 -7.16
N GLY A 50 -6.07 13.57 -8.03
CA GLY A 50 -4.66 13.16 -8.13
C GLY A 50 -4.45 11.74 -8.67
N ARG A 51 -5.44 11.14 -9.34
CA ARG A 51 -5.35 9.79 -9.93
C ARG A 51 -4.08 9.60 -10.76
N GLU A 52 -3.81 10.50 -11.69
CA GLU A 52 -2.68 10.40 -12.61
C GLU A 52 -1.36 10.48 -11.85
N GLU A 53 -1.26 11.33 -10.82
CA GLU A 53 -0.08 11.46 -9.96
C GLU A 53 0.18 10.18 -9.15
N ILE A 54 -0.87 9.55 -8.63
CA ILE A 54 -0.77 8.28 -7.88
C ILE A 54 -0.32 7.14 -8.82
N ILE A 55 -0.92 7.05 -10.00
CA ILE A 55 -0.58 6.03 -11.01
C ILE A 55 0.88 6.19 -11.47
N GLN A 56 1.39 7.42 -11.54
CA GLN A 56 2.78 7.70 -11.92
C GLN A 56 3.78 7.43 -10.78
N SER A 57 3.38 7.64 -9.53
CA SER A 57 4.25 7.48 -8.36
C SER A 57 4.31 6.05 -7.83
N GLN A 58 3.33 5.20 -8.16
CA GLN A 58 3.25 3.81 -7.68
C GLN A 58 3.43 2.79 -8.80
N ASN A 59 3.87 1.57 -8.44
CA ASN A 59 3.89 0.45 -9.38
C ASN A 59 2.44 0.04 -9.72
N THR A 60 2.14 -0.11 -11.01
CA THR A 60 0.81 -0.50 -11.47
C THR A 60 0.71 -1.98 -11.87
N ASP A 61 1.83 -2.70 -11.81
CA ASP A 61 1.91 -4.13 -12.02
C ASP A 61 1.82 -4.84 -10.67
N TRP A 62 0.67 -5.45 -10.38
CA TRP A 62 0.39 -6.05 -9.08
C TRP A 62 1.27 -7.25 -8.75
N GLU A 63 1.81 -7.94 -9.77
CA GLU A 63 2.72 -9.08 -9.57
C GLU A 63 4.11 -8.64 -9.09
N LYS A 64 4.46 -7.37 -9.33
CA LYS A 64 5.73 -6.77 -8.92
C LYS A 64 5.65 -5.99 -7.61
N ILE A 65 4.48 -5.99 -6.98
CA ILE A 65 4.28 -5.38 -5.66
C ILE A 65 4.64 -6.43 -4.60
N THR A 66 5.60 -6.11 -3.74
CA THR A 66 6.16 -7.02 -2.73
C THR A 66 5.77 -6.63 -1.32
#